data_AF-A0A1Q5SSZ2-F1
#
_entry.id   AF-A0A1Q5SSZ2-F1
#
_cell.length_a   1.000
_cell.length_b   1.000
_cell.length_c   1.000
_cell.angle_alpha   90.00
_cell.angle_beta   90.00
_cell.angle_gamma   90.00
#
_symmetry.space_group_name_H-M   'P 1'
#
loop_
_entity.id
_entity.type
_entity.pdbx_description
1 polymer ?
#
loop_
_entity_poly.entity_id
_entity_poly.type
_entity_poly.pdbx_seq_one_letter_code
_entity_poly.pdbx_strand_id
1 'polypeptide(L)'
;MSRGLSKEQEKESNVMTKLLGVIAIAAVALAIAPAQAAKHAMGGCSSANLEHTETAIEAMPDGDSKMVAQKEIAAAQDSMLNGKMGACGMHLNKAMQATTGK
;
A
#
# COMPACT_ATOMS: atom_id res chain seq x y z
N MET A 1 -3.15 5.58 -53.39
CA MET A 1 -3.23 5.24 -51.95
C MET A 1 -4.14 6.26 -51.28
N SER A 2 -5.36 5.80 -50.98
CA SER A 2 -6.38 6.24 -50.02
C SER A 2 -6.53 7.73 -49.66
N ARG A 3 -7.31 8.43 -50.49
CA ARG A 3 -8.11 9.62 -50.17
C ARG A 3 -9.29 9.26 -49.25
N GLY A 4 -9.04 9.05 -47.95
CA GLY A 4 -10.07 8.69 -46.97
C GLY A 4 -10.18 9.61 -45.75
N LEU A 5 -9.36 10.66 -45.66
CA LEU A 5 -9.20 11.46 -44.44
C LEU A 5 -10.03 12.78 -44.39
N SER A 6 -11.01 12.98 -45.27
CA SER A 6 -11.77 14.25 -45.32
C SER A 6 -13.22 14.08 -45.74
N LYS A 7 -14.00 13.30 -44.99
CA LYS A 7 -15.47 13.37 -45.07
C LYS A 7 -16.22 12.90 -43.82
N GLU A 8 -15.74 13.26 -42.63
CA GLU A 8 -16.58 13.31 -41.41
C GLU A 8 -16.15 14.51 -40.56
N GLN A 9 -16.36 15.68 -41.13
CA GLN A 9 -16.36 16.96 -40.42
C GLN A 9 -17.63 17.69 -40.89
N GLU A 10 -18.80 17.07 -40.71
CA GLU A 10 -20.09 17.75 -40.86
C GLU A 10 -21.23 16.93 -40.23
N LYS A 11 -21.17 16.66 -38.92
CA LYS A 11 -22.40 16.55 -38.14
C LYS A 11 -22.13 16.94 -36.69
N GLU A 12 -22.75 18.06 -36.34
CA GLU A 12 -22.98 18.54 -34.98
C GLU A 12 -21.79 19.21 -34.29
N SER A 13 -21.65 20.48 -34.66
CA SER A 13 -21.31 21.55 -33.74
C SER A 13 -22.14 21.45 -32.45
N ASN A 14 -21.60 20.81 -31.43
CA ASN A 14 -21.69 21.29 -30.06
C ASN A 14 -20.25 21.45 -29.53
N VAL A 15 -19.62 22.52 -30.00
CA VAL A 15 -18.50 23.16 -29.32
C VAL A 15 -18.84 23.35 -27.84
N MET A 16 -17.84 23.22 -26.96
CA MET A 16 -17.90 23.54 -25.52
C MET A 16 -18.35 22.37 -24.63
N THR A 17 -17.39 21.64 -24.02
CA THR A 17 -17.41 21.31 -22.56
C THR A 17 -16.25 20.42 -22.08
N LYS A 18 -15.41 19.78 -22.91
CA LYS A 18 -14.40 18.84 -22.33
C LYS A 18 -12.94 19.21 -22.58
N LEU A 19 -12.65 20.49 -22.35
CA LEU A 19 -11.32 21.04 -22.07
C LEU A 19 -10.95 20.88 -20.56
N LEU A 20 -11.26 19.74 -19.95
CA LEU A 20 -11.02 19.54 -18.52
C LEU A 20 -10.07 18.38 -18.26
N GLY A 21 -8.81 18.75 -18.02
CA GLY A 21 -7.97 18.14 -17.00
C GLY A 21 -7.00 17.07 -17.45
N VAL A 22 -5.83 17.48 -17.96
CA VAL A 22 -4.62 16.66 -17.85
C VAL A 22 -4.15 16.78 -16.40
N ILE A 23 -4.33 15.75 -15.58
CA ILE A 23 -3.70 15.67 -14.26
C ILE A 23 -2.30 15.09 -14.46
N ALA A 24 -1.29 15.96 -14.45
CA ALA A 24 0.09 15.53 -14.30
C ALA A 24 0.30 15.08 -12.86
N ILE A 25 0.30 13.76 -12.61
CA ILE A 25 0.66 13.20 -11.31
C ILE A 25 2.18 13.30 -11.20
N ALA A 26 2.67 14.21 -10.37
CA ALA A 26 4.07 14.24 -9.97
C ALA A 26 4.34 13.01 -9.10
N ALA A 27 5.20 12.10 -9.57
CA ALA A 27 5.71 11.01 -8.77
C ALA A 27 6.60 11.57 -7.66
N VAL A 28 6.08 11.66 -6.44
CA VAL A 28 6.91 11.80 -5.25
C VAL A 28 7.56 10.44 -5.02
N ALA A 29 8.80 10.31 -5.48
CA ALA A 29 9.68 9.24 -5.04
C ALA A 29 9.95 9.45 -3.54
N LEU A 30 9.16 8.80 -2.69
CA LEU A 30 9.47 8.70 -1.27
C LEU A 30 10.62 7.70 -1.12
N ALA A 31 11.83 8.21 -1.30
CA ALA A 31 13.06 7.54 -0.94
C ALA A 31 13.15 7.40 0.59
N ILE A 32 12.61 6.30 1.11
CA ILE A 32 13.03 5.70 2.39
C ILE A 32 12.90 4.19 2.26
N ALA A 33 13.85 3.58 1.55
CA ALA A 33 14.28 2.25 1.93
C ALA A 33 15.17 2.42 3.17
N PRO A 34 14.82 1.87 4.36
CA PRO A 34 15.83 1.71 5.39
C PRO A 34 16.78 0.61 4.95
N ALA A 35 17.88 1.00 4.29
CA ALA A 35 19.01 0.16 3.90
C ALA A 35 19.85 -0.35 5.11
N GLN A 36 19.22 -0.58 6.26
CA GLN A 36 19.92 -1.02 7.46
C GLN A 36 19.01 -1.81 8.40
N ALA A 37 18.70 -3.05 8.01
CA ALA A 37 18.35 -4.11 8.94
C ALA A 37 19.13 -5.43 8.67
N ALA A 38 20.20 -5.36 7.87
CA ALA A 38 21.03 -6.50 7.51
C ALA A 38 22.12 -6.87 8.55
N LYS A 39 21.91 -6.66 9.87
CA LYS A 39 22.99 -6.99 10.84
C LYS A 39 22.61 -7.72 12.12
N HIS A 40 21.36 -7.74 12.55
CA HIS A 40 20.97 -8.60 13.68
C HIS A 40 19.57 -9.17 13.43
N ALA A 41 19.56 -10.36 12.85
CA ALA A 41 18.42 -11.25 12.81
C ALA A 41 18.05 -11.68 14.24
N MET A 42 17.34 -10.80 14.94
CA MET A 42 16.40 -11.17 15.99
C MET A 42 15.03 -11.04 15.32
N GLY A 43 14.53 -12.15 14.76
CA GLY A 43 13.40 -12.17 13.84
C GLY A 43 12.10 -11.62 14.45
N GLY A 44 11.78 -10.36 14.18
CA GLY A 44 10.53 -9.79 14.70
C GLY A 44 9.96 -8.61 13.94
N CYS A 45 10.77 -7.68 13.43
CA CYS A 45 10.26 -6.46 12.80
C CYS A 45 11.15 -6.00 11.66
N SER A 46 10.72 -6.28 10.43
CA SER A 46 11.32 -5.82 9.19
C SER A 46 10.20 -5.38 8.26
N SER A 47 10.45 -4.42 7.36
CA SER A 47 9.48 -3.97 6.37
C SER A 47 8.86 -5.13 5.59
N ALA A 48 9.67 -6.13 5.22
CA ALA A 48 9.19 -7.31 4.52
C ALA A 48 8.21 -8.17 5.36
N ASN A 49 8.45 -8.31 6.67
CA ASN A 49 7.55 -9.05 7.54
C ASN A 49 6.26 -8.26 7.84
N LEU A 50 6.36 -6.93 7.93
CA LEU A 50 5.20 -6.05 8.08
C LEU A 50 4.30 -6.16 6.86
N GLU A 51 4.85 -5.96 5.66
CA GLU A 51 4.10 -6.04 4.40
C GLU A 51 3.45 -7.42 4.17
N HIS A 52 4.18 -8.50 4.47
CA HIS A 52 3.63 -9.86 4.40
C HIS A 52 2.48 -10.08 5.40
N THR A 53 2.61 -9.55 6.62
CA THR A 53 1.55 -9.66 7.62
C THR A 53 0.35 -8.79 7.27
N GLU A 54 0.56 -7.57 6.77
CA GLU A 54 -0.51 -6.71 6.24
C GLU A 54 -1.27 -7.40 5.13
N THR A 55 -0.58 -7.99 4.15
CA THR A 55 -1.20 -8.77 3.06
C THR A 55 -2.04 -9.93 3.60
N ALA A 56 -1.51 -10.65 4.59
CA ALA A 56 -2.25 -11.74 5.23
C ALA A 56 -3.49 -11.24 5.98
N ILE A 57 -3.41 -10.07 6.64
CA ILE A 57 -4.54 -9.42 7.33
C ILE A 57 -5.60 -8.95 6.32
N GLU A 58 -5.19 -8.37 5.20
CA GLU A 58 -6.11 -7.91 4.16
C GLU A 58 -6.89 -9.07 3.54
N ALA A 59 -6.27 -10.25 3.45
CA ALA A 59 -6.93 -11.49 3.00
C ALA A 59 -7.88 -12.10 4.05
N MET A 60 -7.89 -11.61 5.30
CA MET A 60 -8.85 -12.07 6.31
C MET A 60 -10.27 -11.56 5.99
N PRO A 61 -11.30 -12.36 6.30
CA PRO A 61 -12.67 -11.87 6.30
C PRO A 61 -12.81 -10.71 7.30
N ASP A 62 -13.68 -9.74 6.97
CA ASP A 62 -13.96 -8.63 7.87
C ASP A 62 -14.62 -9.16 9.17
N GLY A 63 -14.09 -8.71 10.31
CA GLY A 63 -14.51 -9.16 11.63
C GLY A 63 -13.54 -8.73 12.72
N ASP A 64 -13.85 -9.07 13.97
CA ASP A 64 -13.04 -8.70 15.14
C ASP A 64 -11.58 -9.15 15.02
N SER A 65 -11.34 -10.36 14.50
CA SER A 65 -9.98 -10.89 14.31
C SER A 65 -9.15 -10.03 13.34
N LYS A 66 -9.76 -9.55 12.25
CA LYS A 66 -9.10 -8.65 11.29
C LYS A 66 -8.84 -7.28 11.92
N MET A 67 -9.80 -6.73 12.67
CA MET A 67 -9.61 -5.46 13.38
C MET A 67 -8.50 -5.53 14.42
N VAL A 68 -8.42 -6.62 15.19
CA VAL A 68 -7.32 -6.86 16.14
C VAL A 68 -5.99 -6.95 15.40
N ALA A 69 -5.92 -7.70 14.30
CA ALA A 69 -4.70 -7.83 13.52
C ALA A 69 -4.25 -6.50 12.91
N GLN A 70 -5.18 -5.69 12.38
CA GLN A 70 -4.92 -4.34 11.87
C GLN A 70 -4.44 -3.37 12.97
N LYS A 71 -4.98 -3.50 14.19
CA LYS A 71 -4.50 -2.70 15.32
C LYS A 71 -3.07 -3.05 15.70
N GLU A 72 -2.76 -4.34 15.77
CA GLU A 72 -1.42 -4.81 16.11
C GLU A 72 -0.40 -4.46 15.02
N ILE A 73 -0.76 -4.54 13.73
CA ILE A 73 0.16 -4.15 12.65
C ILE A 73 0.42 -2.64 12.62
N ALA A 74 -0.58 -1.81 12.92
CA ALA A 74 -0.39 -0.37 13.08
C ALA A 74 0.53 -0.03 14.27
N ALA A 75 0.37 -0.73 15.40
CA ALA A 75 1.23 -0.57 16.56
C ALA A 75 2.67 -1.06 16.30
N ALA A 76 2.83 -2.08 15.46
CA ALA A 76 4.14 -2.53 15.00
C ALA A 76 4.82 -1.45 14.14
N GLN A 77 4.10 -0.85 13.19
CA GLN A 77 4.61 0.25 12.36
C GLN A 77 4.99 1.48 13.19
N ASP A 78 4.16 1.90 14.14
CA ASP A 78 4.48 3.00 15.07
C ASP A 78 5.76 2.70 15.87
N SER A 79 5.86 1.48 16.43
CA SER A 79 7.04 1.05 17.17
C SER A 79 8.29 1.03 16.30
N MET A 80 8.18 0.62 15.04
CA MET A 80 9.29 0.65 14.07
C MET A 80 9.75 2.08 13.80
N LEU A 81 8.81 2.99 13.52
CA LEU A 81 9.09 4.41 13.26
C LEU A 81 9.72 5.09 14.49
N ASN A 82 9.34 4.67 15.68
CA ASN A 82 9.88 5.18 16.94
C ASN A 82 11.15 4.42 17.41
N GLY A 83 11.74 3.57 16.58
CA GLY A 83 12.98 2.82 16.88
C GLY A 83 12.85 1.73 17.95
N LYS A 84 11.63 1.38 18.37
CA LYS A 84 11.31 0.38 19.40
C LYS A 84 11.19 -1.01 18.79
N MET A 85 12.29 -1.56 18.26
CA MET A 85 12.29 -2.83 17.52
C MET A 85 11.75 -4.03 18.32
N GLY A 86 11.96 -4.07 19.65
CA GLY A 86 11.39 -5.12 20.50
C GLY A 86 9.86 -5.05 20.63
N ALA A 87 9.31 -3.84 20.76
CA ALA A 87 7.85 -3.64 20.76
C ALA A 87 7.26 -3.92 19.38
N CYS A 88 7.95 -3.49 18.31
CA CYS A 88 7.53 -3.82 16.95
C CYS A 88 7.45 -5.34 16.73
N GLY A 89 8.48 -6.08 17.15
CA GLY A 89 8.47 -7.53 17.02
C GLY A 89 7.35 -8.21 17.80
N MET A 90 7.02 -7.70 18.99
CA MET A 90 5.88 -8.19 19.77
C MET A 90 4.54 -7.95 19.07
N HIS A 91 4.31 -6.73 18.60
CA HIS A 91 3.09 -6.37 17.88
C HIS A 91 2.95 -7.14 16.57
N LEU A 92 4.05 -7.31 15.82
CA LEU A 92 4.04 -8.11 14.59
C LEU A 92 3.71 -9.58 14.85
N ASN A 93 4.25 -10.16 15.92
CA ASN A 93 3.93 -11.54 16.30
C ASN A 93 2.47 -11.71 16.73
N LYS A 94 1.87 -10.71 17.39
CA LYS A 94 0.43 -10.73 17.72
C LYS A 94 -0.43 -10.63 16.46
N ALA A 95 -0.06 -9.74 15.54
CA ALA A 95 -0.72 -9.62 14.24
C ALA A 95 -0.68 -10.95 13.46
N MET A 96 0.49 -11.60 13.37
CA MET A 96 0.63 -12.91 12.71
C MET A 96 -0.15 -14.04 13.40
N GLN A 97 -0.24 -14.03 14.73
CA GLN A 97 -1.07 -15.01 15.43
C GLN A 97 -2.55 -14.83 15.13
N ALA A 98 -3.01 -13.57 15.00
CA ALA A 98 -4.39 -13.27 14.61
C ALA A 98 -4.69 -13.69 13.15
N THR A 99 -3.69 -13.76 12.25
CA THR A 99 -3.86 -14.30 10.89
C THR A 99 -3.77 -15.83 10.82
N THR A 100 -3.06 -16.47 11.74
CA THR A 100 -2.87 -17.94 11.78
C THR A 100 -3.93 -18.66 12.61
N GLY A 101 -4.66 -17.95 13.45
CA GLY A 101 -5.85 -18.44 14.15
C GLY A 101 -6.95 -18.81 13.16
N LYS A 102 -7.00 -20.08 12.80
CA LYS A 102 -8.14 -20.72 12.11
C LYS A 102 -9.38 -20.75 12.98
#